data_AF-A0A962FLW9-F1
#
_entry.id   AF-A0A962FLW9-F1
#
_cell.length_a   1.000
_cell.length_b   1.000
_cell.length_c   1.000
_cell.angle_alpha   90.00
_cell.angle_beta   90.00
_cell.angle_gamma   90.00
#
_symmetry.space_group_name_H-M   'P 1'
#
loop_
_entity.id
_entity.type
_entity.pdbx_description
1 polymer ?
#
loop_
_entity_poly.entity_id
_entity_poly.type
_entity_poly.pdbx_seq_one_letter_code
_entity_poly.pdbx_strand_id
1 'polypeptide(L)'
;MIGAAIALAVSTTPAAAQDGWPWSMFEQPKATPKRGPRKTKRQPDRTRKRQVPASAAKDSGPRSKLDSKHAAWPILRTEWTARDEAGYEEFIRRIGESGCRTVHKCLSSPVSNPIYAVSNPPGSVFFADCADLPYVLRAYYAWKNGLPFSYSVAVSPLGPSRDIRYTARGNRVVSRRDIVGGAADARRVLREIADAISSAHYRYPPHPEGRLLPDHYPVGITPASIRPGTIIYDPNGHLAVVYKVTPEGRIHFIDSHPDNSLTRSVYGKAFTRASPAMGAGFKRWRPLKLVGAVKVADGTLKGGRVALAADKDIPDWSDEQFYGTEKNPRKAWRSARFMISGQALGFHEFV
;
A
#
# COMPACT_ATOMS: atom_id res chain seq x y z
N MET A 1 56.41 9.79 35.28
CA MET A 1 56.05 9.11 34.02
C MET A 1 54.59 8.71 34.10
N ILE A 2 53.69 9.48 33.48
CA ILE A 2 52.25 9.22 33.43
C ILE A 2 51.91 9.09 31.95
N GLY A 3 51.58 7.86 31.52
CA GLY A 3 51.27 7.54 30.12
C GLY A 3 49.81 7.84 29.82
N ALA A 4 49.55 8.74 28.88
CA ALA A 4 48.24 9.01 28.34
C ALA A 4 47.89 7.98 27.24
N ALA A 5 46.82 7.21 27.44
CA ALA A 5 46.26 6.32 26.44
C ALA A 5 45.36 7.11 25.48
N ILE A 6 45.73 7.17 24.21
CA ILE A 6 44.94 7.76 23.12
C ILE A 6 43.96 6.69 22.63
N ALA A 7 42.68 6.90 22.89
CA ALA A 7 41.60 6.11 22.29
C ALA A 7 41.32 6.62 20.86
N LEU A 8 41.72 5.84 19.86
CA LEU A 8 41.34 6.06 18.46
C LEU A 8 39.88 5.65 18.27
N ALA A 9 38.98 6.63 18.22
CA ALA A 9 37.61 6.45 17.77
C ALA A 9 37.61 6.20 16.24
N VAL A 10 37.28 4.98 15.82
CA VAL A 10 36.99 4.66 14.42
C VAL A 10 35.60 5.19 14.12
N SER A 11 35.54 6.35 13.47
CA SER A 11 34.31 6.88 12.88
C SER A 11 33.96 6.08 11.63
N THR A 12 32.95 5.22 11.70
CA THR A 12 32.33 4.65 10.52
C THR A 12 31.45 5.73 9.87
N THR A 13 32.00 6.49 8.94
CA THR A 13 31.21 7.30 8.02
C THR A 13 30.38 6.38 7.14
N PRO A 14 29.03 6.51 7.10
CA PRO A 14 28.26 5.83 6.08
C PRO A 14 28.65 6.41 4.72
N ALA A 15 28.89 5.51 3.76
CA ALA A 15 29.23 5.82 2.38
C ALA A 15 28.30 6.93 1.84
N ALA A 16 28.91 7.96 1.25
CA ALA A 16 28.24 9.02 0.53
C ALA A 16 27.40 8.43 -0.62
N ALA A 17 26.12 8.17 -0.35
CA ALA A 17 25.14 7.76 -1.33
C ALA A 17 24.50 9.02 -1.95
N GLN A 18 25.22 9.49 -2.95
CA GLN A 18 24.93 10.43 -4.04
C GLN A 18 23.51 11.01 -4.19
N ASP A 19 23.52 12.33 -4.35
CA ASP A 19 22.47 13.24 -4.75
C ASP A 19 21.92 12.91 -6.15
N GLY A 20 20.69 12.43 -6.22
CA GLY A 20 19.99 12.15 -7.48
C GLY A 20 18.46 12.20 -7.38
N TRP A 21 17.94 12.72 -6.27
CA TRP A 21 16.50 12.73 -5.97
C TRP A 21 16.11 14.13 -5.48
N PRO A 22 15.06 14.78 -6.03
CA PRO A 22 14.80 16.18 -5.73
C PRO A 22 14.01 16.31 -4.43
N TRP A 23 14.68 16.21 -3.29
CA TRP A 23 14.10 16.43 -1.95
C TRP A 23 13.53 17.84 -1.80
N SER A 24 14.13 18.82 -2.48
CA SER A 24 13.67 20.20 -2.55
C SER A 24 12.25 20.35 -3.12
N MET A 25 11.74 19.36 -3.87
CA MET A 25 10.36 19.38 -4.40
C MET A 25 9.31 19.00 -3.35
N PHE A 26 9.70 18.34 -2.25
CA PHE A 26 8.79 17.90 -1.19
C PHE A 26 8.63 18.92 -0.05
N GLU A 27 9.54 19.90 0.04
CA GLU A 27 9.56 20.91 1.12
C GLU A 27 8.80 22.21 0.80
N GLN A 28 7.93 22.23 -0.21
CA GLN A 28 7.19 23.45 -0.51
C GLN A 28 6.14 23.79 0.57
N PRO A 29 6.12 25.04 1.09
CA PRO A 29 5.17 25.45 2.11
C PRO A 29 3.73 25.41 1.58
N LYS A 30 2.81 25.03 2.49
CA LYS A 30 1.36 24.90 2.26
C LYS A 30 0.80 26.14 1.55
N ALA A 31 0.21 25.96 0.37
CA ALA A 31 -0.55 27.00 -0.30
C ALA A 31 -1.76 27.39 0.57
N THR A 32 -1.81 28.66 0.97
CA THR A 32 -2.94 29.27 1.68
C THR A 32 -4.18 29.35 0.78
N PRO A 33 -5.37 28.95 1.26
CA PRO A 33 -6.59 29.00 0.46
C PRO A 33 -7.11 30.44 0.34
N LYS A 34 -7.19 30.98 -0.88
CA LYS A 34 -7.98 32.19 -1.15
C LYS A 34 -9.45 31.81 -1.35
N ARG A 35 -10.32 32.35 -0.48
CA ARG A 35 -11.78 32.32 -0.60
C ARG A 35 -12.28 33.29 -1.68
N GLY A 36 -13.38 32.91 -2.34
CA GLY A 36 -14.26 33.80 -3.09
C GLY A 36 -15.38 33.03 -3.82
N PRO A 37 -16.68 33.31 -3.59
CA PRO A 37 -17.77 32.49 -4.12
C PRO A 37 -18.13 32.92 -5.55
N ARG A 38 -18.20 31.98 -6.50
CA ARG A 38 -18.75 32.23 -7.84
C ARG A 38 -20.11 31.55 -7.98
N LYS A 39 -21.18 32.36 -7.90
CA LYS A 39 -22.55 31.97 -8.25
C LYS A 39 -22.59 31.55 -9.72
N THR A 40 -23.10 30.35 -10.00
CA THR A 40 -23.48 29.94 -11.37
C THR A 40 -24.95 29.52 -11.37
N LYS A 41 -25.70 30.18 -12.26
CA LYS A 41 -27.15 30.00 -12.47
C LYS A 41 -27.40 28.62 -13.07
N ARG A 42 -28.39 27.91 -12.53
CA ARG A 42 -29.02 26.73 -13.17
C ARG A 42 -29.87 27.19 -14.35
N GLN A 43 -29.81 26.46 -15.45
CA GLN A 43 -30.84 26.44 -16.49
C GLN A 43 -31.13 24.98 -16.88
N PRO A 44 -32.37 24.65 -17.29
CA PRO A 44 -32.93 23.32 -17.10
C PRO A 44 -32.69 22.36 -18.25
N ASP A 45 -32.95 21.12 -17.89
CA ASP A 45 -32.88 19.86 -18.59
C ASP A 45 -33.50 19.87 -19.99
N ARG A 46 -32.77 19.30 -20.97
CA ARG A 46 -33.31 18.90 -22.27
C ARG A 46 -32.80 17.50 -22.58
N THR A 47 -33.74 16.56 -22.48
CA THR A 47 -33.68 15.18 -22.91
C THR A 47 -33.19 15.07 -24.36
N ARG A 48 -32.03 14.45 -24.56
CA ARG A 48 -31.62 13.91 -25.86
C ARG A 48 -31.21 12.46 -25.70
N LYS A 49 -32.03 11.57 -26.26
CA LYS A 49 -31.75 10.14 -26.45
C LYS A 49 -30.37 10.00 -27.12
N ARG A 50 -29.45 9.31 -26.45
CA ARG A 50 -28.12 9.03 -26.99
C ARG A 50 -28.14 7.63 -27.59
N GLN A 51 -28.18 7.57 -28.91
CA GLN A 51 -27.93 6.34 -29.68
C GLN A 51 -26.51 5.84 -29.37
N VAL A 52 -26.40 4.54 -29.15
CA VAL A 52 -25.13 3.82 -28.97
C VAL A 52 -24.67 3.35 -30.36
N PRO A 53 -23.50 3.78 -30.86
CA PRO A 53 -22.86 3.07 -31.95
C PRO A 53 -22.02 1.93 -31.34
N ALA A 54 -22.34 0.72 -31.75
CA ALA A 54 -21.48 -0.44 -31.63
C ALA A 54 -20.21 -0.27 -32.48
N SER A 55 -19.17 -1.00 -32.10
CA SER A 55 -17.85 -1.18 -32.74
C SER A 55 -16.79 -0.11 -32.44
N ALA A 56 -15.93 -0.43 -31.47
CA ALA A 56 -14.51 -0.08 -31.53
C ALA A 56 -13.74 -1.39 -31.64
N ALA A 57 -13.46 -1.78 -32.88
CA ALA A 57 -12.56 -2.87 -33.19
C ALA A 57 -11.14 -2.52 -32.71
N LYS A 58 -10.41 -3.58 -32.33
CA LYS A 58 -9.03 -3.57 -31.84
C LYS A 58 -8.09 -2.82 -32.77
N ASP A 59 -7.41 -1.80 -32.25
CA ASP A 59 -6.20 -1.26 -32.86
C ASP A 59 -5.00 -1.79 -32.04
N SER A 60 -4.39 -2.86 -32.54
CA SER A 60 -3.17 -3.45 -31.98
C SER A 60 -2.03 -3.32 -32.99
N GLY A 61 -1.64 -2.08 -33.26
CA GLY A 61 -0.40 -1.77 -33.96
C GLY A 61 0.86 -2.17 -33.17
N PRO A 62 2.03 -2.33 -33.82
CA PRO A 62 3.27 -2.72 -33.16
C PRO A 62 3.72 -1.64 -32.16
N ARG A 63 3.89 -2.01 -30.89
CA ARG A 63 4.42 -1.13 -29.83
C ARG A 63 5.83 -0.67 -30.17
N SER A 64 6.11 0.63 -30.02
CA SER A 64 7.44 1.16 -30.27
C SER A 64 8.45 0.63 -29.23
N LYS A 65 9.74 0.53 -29.62
CA LYS A 65 10.83 0.15 -28.70
C LYS A 65 10.92 1.12 -27.51
N LEU A 66 10.57 2.39 -27.69
CA LEU A 66 10.56 3.40 -26.62
C LEU A 66 9.45 3.10 -25.59
N ASP A 67 8.24 2.75 -26.04
CA ASP A 67 7.13 2.36 -25.16
C ASP A 67 7.48 1.13 -24.31
N SER A 68 8.25 0.19 -24.88
CA SER A 68 8.70 -1.01 -24.17
C SER A 68 9.75 -0.70 -23.09
N LYS A 69 10.62 0.29 -23.32
CA LYS A 69 11.60 0.76 -22.31
C LYS A 69 10.92 1.48 -21.16
N HIS A 70 9.97 2.37 -21.44
CA HIS A 70 9.26 3.09 -20.37
C HIS A 70 8.41 2.17 -19.51
N ALA A 71 7.90 1.07 -20.07
CA ALA A 71 7.10 0.09 -19.36
C ALA A 71 7.91 -0.96 -18.58
N ALA A 72 9.23 -1.02 -18.78
CA ALA A 72 10.08 -1.99 -18.08
C ALA A 72 10.13 -1.69 -16.58
N TRP A 73 10.16 -2.73 -15.76
CA TRP A 73 10.40 -2.64 -14.32
C TRP A 73 11.84 -3.05 -13.98
N PRO A 74 12.80 -2.13 -14.05
CA PRO A 74 14.16 -2.42 -13.63
C PRO A 74 14.22 -2.58 -12.12
N ILE A 75 14.90 -3.60 -11.61
CA ILE A 75 15.21 -3.71 -10.18
C ILE A 75 16.62 -3.17 -9.98
N LEU A 76 16.75 -2.13 -9.19
CA LEU A 76 18.01 -1.42 -8.95
C LEU A 76 18.55 -1.66 -7.54
N ARG A 77 17.71 -2.15 -6.65
CA ARG A 77 17.99 -2.28 -5.22
C ARG A 77 17.47 -3.60 -4.68
N THR A 78 18.09 -4.06 -3.60
CA THR A 78 17.74 -5.33 -2.97
C THR A 78 16.62 -5.19 -1.95
N GLU A 79 16.34 -4.00 -1.42
CA GLU A 79 15.34 -3.81 -0.38
C GLU A 79 14.76 -2.40 -0.39
N TRP A 80 13.63 -2.24 0.30
CA TRP A 80 13.05 -0.94 0.61
C TRP A 80 13.75 -0.37 1.84
N THR A 81 14.24 0.85 1.71
CA THR A 81 14.83 1.60 2.82
C THR A 81 13.76 2.40 3.56
N ALA A 82 14.08 2.90 4.77
CA ALA A 82 13.19 3.81 5.49
C ALA A 82 12.82 5.06 4.65
N ARG A 83 13.72 5.50 3.78
CA ARG A 83 13.50 6.63 2.85
C ARG A 83 12.48 6.29 1.76
N ASP A 84 12.44 5.04 1.29
CA ASP A 84 11.42 4.57 0.35
C ASP A 84 10.05 4.45 1.00
N GLU A 85 10.00 3.97 2.24
CA GLU A 85 8.76 3.93 3.01
C GLU A 85 8.19 5.34 3.19
N ALA A 86 9.03 6.30 3.61
CA ALA A 86 8.63 7.69 3.76
C ALA A 86 8.17 8.31 2.41
N GLY A 87 8.86 7.99 1.31
CA GLY A 87 8.45 8.44 -0.02
C GLY A 87 7.13 7.82 -0.49
N TYR A 88 6.87 6.56 -0.13
CA TYR A 88 5.60 5.89 -0.40
C TYR A 88 4.45 6.52 0.40
N GLU A 89 4.67 6.79 1.69
CA GLU A 89 3.71 7.54 2.52
C GLU A 89 3.34 8.88 1.92
N GLU A 90 4.33 9.64 1.50
CA GLU A 90 4.13 10.95 0.87
C GLU A 90 3.37 10.84 -0.45
N PHE A 91 3.67 9.83 -1.26
CA PHE A 91 2.95 9.52 -2.49
C PHE A 91 1.47 9.24 -2.22
N ILE A 92 1.15 8.40 -1.22
CA ILE A 92 -0.24 8.10 -0.83
C ILE A 92 -0.95 9.34 -0.29
N ARG A 93 -0.28 10.12 0.56
CA ARG A 93 -0.82 11.38 1.11
C ARG A 93 -1.24 12.32 -0.01
N ARG A 94 -0.39 12.54 -1.02
CA ARG A 94 -0.70 13.43 -2.16
C ARG A 94 -1.88 12.93 -2.98
N ILE A 95 -1.96 11.64 -3.27
CA ILE A 95 -3.14 11.06 -3.93
C ILE A 95 -4.40 11.37 -3.11
N GLY A 96 -4.37 11.10 -1.81
CA GLY A 96 -5.49 11.36 -0.91
C GLY A 96 -5.87 12.84 -0.80
N GLU A 97 -4.92 13.77 -0.80
CA GLU A 97 -5.21 15.21 -0.67
C GLU A 97 -5.56 15.90 -2.00
N SER A 98 -5.28 15.28 -3.16
CA SER A 98 -5.45 15.91 -4.48
C SER A 98 -6.88 16.10 -4.97
N GLY A 99 -7.86 15.39 -4.42
CA GLY A 99 -9.25 15.38 -4.91
C GLY A 99 -9.48 14.65 -6.24
N CYS A 100 -8.49 13.90 -6.77
CA CYS A 100 -8.67 13.04 -7.94
C CYS A 100 -9.77 11.98 -7.71
N ARG A 101 -10.58 11.69 -8.74
CA ARG A 101 -11.84 10.92 -8.61
C ARG A 101 -11.80 9.49 -9.16
N THR A 102 -10.72 9.10 -9.81
CA THR A 102 -10.53 7.73 -10.30
C THR A 102 -9.07 7.33 -10.13
N VAL A 103 -8.79 6.04 -9.94
CA VAL A 103 -7.40 5.55 -9.78
C VAL A 103 -6.54 5.98 -10.96
N HIS A 104 -7.08 5.87 -12.18
CA HIS A 104 -6.40 6.34 -13.40
C HIS A 104 -6.04 7.83 -13.34
N LYS A 105 -7.00 8.70 -12.99
CA LYS A 105 -6.71 10.15 -12.90
C LYS A 105 -5.73 10.45 -11.78
N CYS A 106 -5.79 9.73 -10.67
CA CYS A 106 -4.86 9.88 -9.55
C CYS A 106 -3.41 9.55 -9.95
N LEU A 107 -3.19 8.53 -10.78
CA LEU A 107 -1.84 8.12 -11.22
C LEU A 107 -1.34 8.86 -12.46
N SER A 108 -2.23 9.35 -13.32
CA SER A 108 -1.86 10.02 -14.58
C SER A 108 -1.82 11.55 -14.50
N SER A 109 -2.31 12.17 -13.42
CA SER A 109 -2.31 13.64 -13.28
C SER A 109 -1.07 14.15 -12.56
N PRO A 110 -0.38 15.19 -13.07
CA PRO A 110 0.72 15.83 -12.36
C PRO A 110 0.27 16.58 -11.09
N VAL A 111 -1.04 16.82 -10.90
CA VAL A 111 -1.58 17.43 -9.67
C VAL A 111 -1.53 16.44 -8.51
N SER A 112 -1.98 15.20 -8.76
CA SER A 112 -2.03 14.15 -7.74
C SER A 112 -0.75 13.31 -7.67
N ASN A 113 -0.03 13.21 -8.77
CA ASN A 113 1.19 12.42 -8.92
C ASN A 113 2.28 13.19 -9.68
N PRO A 114 2.77 14.31 -9.13
CA PRO A 114 3.68 15.23 -9.83
C PRO A 114 5.00 14.58 -10.28
N ILE A 115 5.47 13.56 -9.56
CA ILE A 115 6.78 12.96 -9.78
C ILE A 115 6.73 11.90 -10.87
N TYR A 116 5.69 11.07 -10.86
CA TYR A 116 5.68 9.86 -11.68
C TYR A 116 4.73 9.95 -12.88
N ALA A 117 3.75 10.84 -12.88
CA ALA A 117 2.75 10.92 -13.94
C ALA A 117 3.39 11.12 -15.32
N VAL A 118 4.39 12.01 -15.41
CA VAL A 118 5.06 12.35 -16.68
C VAL A 118 5.85 11.20 -17.28
N SER A 119 6.33 10.26 -16.45
CA SER A 119 7.12 9.12 -16.90
C SER A 119 6.26 7.87 -17.14
N ASN A 120 4.93 8.00 -17.13
CA ASN A 120 4.05 6.89 -17.47
C ASN A 120 4.14 6.57 -18.97
N PRO A 121 4.25 5.29 -19.36
CA PRO A 121 4.24 4.91 -20.76
C PRO A 121 2.96 5.41 -21.46
N PRO A 122 3.06 5.87 -22.71
CA PRO A 122 1.88 6.21 -23.51
C PRO A 122 0.83 5.09 -23.51
N GLY A 123 -0.45 5.46 -23.42
CA GLY A 123 -1.57 4.52 -23.40
C GLY A 123 -1.69 3.69 -22.11
N SER A 124 -0.97 4.04 -21.03
CA SER A 124 -1.14 3.35 -19.73
C SER A 124 -2.54 3.60 -19.16
N VAL A 125 -3.22 2.52 -18.78
CA VAL A 125 -4.49 2.55 -18.05
C VAL A 125 -4.25 1.96 -16.67
N PHE A 126 -4.76 2.63 -15.64
CA PHE A 126 -4.65 2.17 -14.26
C PHE A 126 -6.04 1.95 -13.69
N PHE A 127 -6.24 0.77 -13.12
CA PHE A 127 -7.49 0.32 -12.57
C PHE A 127 -7.20 -0.41 -11.26
N ALA A 128 -8.06 -0.22 -10.28
CA ALA A 128 -8.05 -0.97 -9.04
C ALA A 128 -9.43 -0.86 -8.38
N ASP A 129 -10.00 -1.97 -7.93
CA ASP A 129 -11.06 -1.91 -6.92
C ASP A 129 -10.47 -1.78 -5.50
N CYS A 130 -11.32 -1.81 -4.47
CA CYS A 130 -10.89 -1.63 -3.09
C CYS A 130 -9.81 -2.62 -2.64
N ALA A 131 -9.87 -3.88 -3.09
CA ALA A 131 -8.92 -4.92 -2.70
C ALA A 131 -7.58 -4.76 -3.43
N ASP A 132 -7.63 -4.33 -4.69
CA ASP A 132 -6.46 -4.13 -5.53
C ASP A 132 -5.69 -2.87 -5.16
N LEU A 133 -6.41 -1.82 -4.71
CA LEU A 133 -5.87 -0.47 -4.55
C LEU A 133 -4.57 -0.43 -3.75
N PRO A 134 -4.44 -1.09 -2.58
CA PRO A 134 -3.18 -1.11 -1.86
C PRO A 134 -2.04 -1.69 -2.69
N TYR A 135 -2.26 -2.84 -3.34
CA TYR A 135 -1.23 -3.51 -4.15
C TYR A 135 -0.86 -2.70 -5.38
N VAL A 136 -1.85 -2.15 -6.11
CA VAL A 136 -1.61 -1.34 -7.31
C VAL A 136 -0.81 -0.08 -6.97
N LEU A 137 -1.14 0.62 -5.89
CA LEU A 137 -0.39 1.81 -5.47
C LEU A 137 1.04 1.46 -5.02
N ARG A 138 1.21 0.40 -4.22
CA ARG A 138 2.53 -0.04 -3.75
C ARG A 138 3.40 -0.54 -4.90
N ALA A 139 2.86 -1.36 -5.79
CA ALA A 139 3.55 -1.87 -6.97
C ALA A 139 3.90 -0.76 -7.96
N TYR A 140 2.99 0.20 -8.19
CA TYR A 140 3.27 1.37 -9.00
C TYR A 140 4.46 2.13 -8.41
N TYR A 141 4.42 2.48 -7.12
CA TYR A 141 5.53 3.17 -6.47
C TYR A 141 6.84 2.37 -6.60
N ALA A 142 6.78 1.07 -6.35
CA ALA A 142 7.93 0.18 -6.45
C ALA A 142 8.56 0.21 -7.85
N TRP A 143 7.73 0.12 -8.89
CA TRP A 143 8.14 0.22 -10.28
C TRP A 143 8.85 1.53 -10.58
N LYS A 144 8.24 2.67 -10.20
CA LYS A 144 8.81 3.99 -10.49
C LYS A 144 10.13 4.25 -9.76
N ASN A 145 10.44 3.47 -8.73
CA ASN A 145 11.63 3.60 -7.88
C ASN A 145 12.64 2.46 -8.05
N GLY A 146 12.41 1.57 -9.02
CA GLY A 146 13.25 0.40 -9.28
C GLY A 146 13.41 -0.53 -8.08
N LEU A 147 12.35 -0.66 -7.27
CA LEU A 147 12.32 -1.46 -6.05
C LEU A 147 11.81 -2.88 -6.33
N PRO A 148 12.32 -3.89 -5.59
CA PRO A 148 11.78 -5.24 -5.64
C PRO A 148 10.35 -5.26 -5.09
N PHE A 149 9.54 -6.18 -5.61
CA PHE A 149 8.16 -6.36 -5.17
C PHE A 149 7.80 -7.84 -5.14
N SER A 150 6.93 -8.23 -4.22
CA SER A 150 6.37 -9.57 -4.14
C SER A 150 4.95 -9.45 -3.66
N TYR A 151 4.08 -10.32 -4.18
CA TYR A 151 2.70 -10.41 -3.73
C TYR A 151 2.20 -11.85 -3.78
N SER A 152 1.32 -12.19 -2.84
CA SER A 152 0.55 -13.42 -2.88
C SER A 152 -0.36 -13.44 -4.10
N VAL A 153 -0.35 -14.55 -4.83
CA VAL A 153 -1.18 -14.74 -6.04
C VAL A 153 -2.28 -15.78 -5.83
N ALA A 154 -2.16 -16.58 -4.77
CA ALA A 154 -3.24 -17.46 -4.36
C ALA A 154 -3.21 -17.71 -2.85
N VAL A 155 -4.41 -17.85 -2.29
CA VAL A 155 -4.64 -18.20 -0.89
C VAL A 155 -5.60 -19.38 -0.79
N SER A 156 -5.52 -20.10 0.32
CA SER A 156 -6.36 -21.26 0.61
C SER A 156 -7.00 -21.12 1.98
N PRO A 157 -8.26 -21.53 2.16
CA PRO A 157 -8.96 -21.38 3.42
C PRO A 157 -8.35 -22.27 4.51
N LEU A 158 -8.30 -21.75 5.74
CA LEU A 158 -8.03 -22.55 6.92
C LEU A 158 -9.33 -23.28 7.30
N GLY A 159 -9.59 -24.43 6.67
CA GLY A 159 -10.79 -25.25 6.89
C GLY A 159 -11.88 -25.12 5.83
N PRO A 160 -13.05 -25.74 6.07
CA PRO A 160 -14.14 -25.75 5.11
C PRO A 160 -14.62 -24.34 4.79
N SER A 161 -14.74 -24.04 3.50
CA SER A 161 -15.37 -22.80 3.03
C SER A 161 -15.93 -22.97 1.63
N ARG A 162 -17.00 -22.23 1.35
CA ARG A 162 -17.58 -22.09 0.00
C ARG A 162 -17.08 -20.85 -0.73
N ASP A 163 -16.55 -19.89 0.01
CA ASP A 163 -15.96 -18.66 -0.52
C ASP A 163 -14.73 -18.27 0.31
N ILE A 164 -13.57 -18.22 -0.32
CA ILE A 164 -12.30 -17.91 0.34
C ILE A 164 -12.25 -16.46 0.86
N ARG A 165 -13.13 -15.58 0.39
CA ARG A 165 -13.23 -14.18 0.84
C ARG A 165 -13.92 -14.04 2.21
N TYR A 166 -14.68 -15.04 2.64
CA TYR A 166 -15.53 -15.00 3.85
C TYR A 166 -15.24 -16.14 4.84
N THR A 167 -13.98 -16.58 4.92
CA THR A 167 -13.59 -17.74 5.75
C THR A 167 -13.60 -17.44 7.24
N ALA A 168 -14.21 -18.32 8.05
CA ALA A 168 -14.32 -18.14 9.49
C ALA A 168 -12.96 -18.14 10.21
N ARG A 169 -12.02 -18.96 9.74
CA ARG A 169 -10.68 -19.10 10.34
C ARG A 169 -9.57 -18.40 9.54
N GLY A 170 -9.94 -17.61 8.53
CA GLY A 170 -8.99 -16.97 7.64
C GLY A 170 -8.38 -17.92 6.61
N ASN A 171 -7.33 -17.42 5.96
CA ASN A 171 -6.65 -18.04 4.84
C ASN A 171 -5.14 -18.13 5.11
N ARG A 172 -4.47 -19.01 4.36
CA ARG A 172 -3.01 -19.07 4.25
C ARG A 172 -2.58 -18.79 2.82
N VAL A 173 -1.42 -18.16 2.67
CA VAL A 173 -0.80 -17.97 1.34
C VAL A 173 -0.28 -19.32 0.85
N VAL A 174 -0.62 -19.68 -0.39
CA VAL A 174 -0.16 -20.95 -1.01
C VAL A 174 0.78 -20.72 -2.19
N SER A 175 0.74 -19.54 -2.81
CA SER A 175 1.71 -19.15 -3.82
C SER A 175 1.88 -17.64 -3.87
N ARG A 176 3.03 -17.23 -4.39
CA ARG A 176 3.41 -15.83 -4.56
C ARG A 176 4.16 -15.62 -5.86
N ARG A 177 4.22 -14.37 -6.29
CA ARG A 177 5.02 -13.93 -7.41
C ARG A 177 6.00 -12.87 -6.97
N ASP A 178 7.25 -13.09 -7.34
CA ASP A 178 8.39 -12.23 -7.07
C ASP A 178 8.73 -11.43 -8.34
N ILE A 179 8.78 -10.10 -8.22
CA ILE A 179 9.25 -9.17 -9.25
C ILE A 179 10.68 -8.78 -8.90
N VAL A 180 11.64 -9.58 -9.39
CA VAL A 180 13.04 -9.59 -8.93
C VAL A 180 14.07 -9.32 -10.03
N GLY A 181 13.61 -8.73 -11.14
CA GLY A 181 14.44 -8.34 -12.27
C GLY A 181 14.07 -9.09 -13.55
N GLY A 182 14.54 -8.57 -14.68
CA GLY A 182 14.11 -8.99 -16.01
C GLY A 182 13.09 -8.03 -16.61
N ALA A 183 12.81 -8.21 -17.91
CA ALA A 183 11.97 -7.33 -18.72
C ALA A 183 10.46 -7.41 -18.38
N ALA A 184 10.10 -7.47 -17.10
CA ALA A 184 8.71 -7.40 -16.66
C ALA A 184 8.10 -6.07 -17.12
N ASP A 185 7.04 -6.15 -17.93
CA ASP A 185 6.25 -4.98 -18.29
C ASP A 185 5.37 -4.63 -17.10
N ALA A 186 5.65 -3.50 -16.45
CA ALA A 186 4.94 -3.08 -15.26
C ALA A 186 3.44 -2.87 -15.49
N ARG A 187 3.02 -2.46 -16.70
CA ARG A 187 1.58 -2.34 -17.03
C ARG A 187 0.92 -3.71 -16.99
N ARG A 188 1.64 -4.75 -17.43
CA ARG A 188 1.17 -6.13 -17.35
C ARG A 188 1.11 -6.59 -15.89
N VAL A 189 2.17 -6.34 -15.11
CA VAL A 189 2.18 -6.70 -13.68
C VAL A 189 1.04 -6.02 -12.91
N LEU A 190 0.78 -4.73 -13.13
CA LEU A 190 -0.32 -4.02 -12.46
C LEU A 190 -1.69 -4.59 -12.82
N ARG A 191 -1.91 -5.01 -14.07
CA ARG A 191 -3.15 -5.73 -14.45
C ARG A 191 -3.25 -7.09 -13.79
N GLU A 192 -2.16 -7.87 -13.80
CA GLU A 192 -2.10 -9.19 -13.18
C GLU A 192 -2.29 -9.13 -11.65
N ILE A 193 -1.93 -8.02 -11.01
CA ILE A 193 -2.26 -7.74 -9.60
C ILE A 193 -3.78 -7.56 -9.45
N ALA A 194 -4.39 -6.68 -10.25
CA ALA A 194 -5.83 -6.42 -10.19
C ALA A 194 -6.68 -7.66 -10.53
N ASP A 195 -6.17 -8.56 -11.37
CA ASP A 195 -6.86 -9.81 -11.72
C ASP A 195 -6.73 -10.89 -10.63
N ALA A 196 -5.66 -10.86 -9.82
CA ALA A 196 -5.36 -11.90 -8.84
C ALA A 196 -5.81 -11.56 -7.42
N ILE A 197 -5.74 -10.28 -7.04
CA ILE A 197 -5.99 -9.84 -5.67
C ILE A 197 -7.49 -9.82 -5.39
N SER A 198 -7.82 -10.10 -4.13
CA SER A 198 -9.17 -9.99 -3.58
C SER A 198 -9.08 -9.84 -2.07
N SER A 199 -10.21 -9.53 -1.41
CA SER A 199 -10.29 -9.43 0.05
C SER A 199 -9.82 -10.70 0.78
N ALA A 200 -9.79 -11.86 0.12
CA ALA A 200 -9.24 -13.10 0.66
C ALA A 200 -7.74 -13.00 1.02
N HIS A 201 -6.97 -12.16 0.33
CA HIS A 201 -5.53 -11.98 0.56
C HIS A 201 -5.20 -11.25 1.87
N TYR A 202 -6.18 -10.56 2.44
CA TYR A 202 -6.06 -9.80 3.68
C TYR A 202 -6.60 -10.56 4.90
N ARG A 203 -7.35 -11.63 4.64
CA ARG A 203 -8.05 -12.44 5.63
C ARG A 203 -7.17 -13.56 6.17
N TYR A 204 -6.29 -13.26 7.12
CA TYR A 204 -5.43 -14.25 7.77
C TYR A 204 -5.30 -13.94 9.27
N PRO A 205 -5.06 -14.96 10.13
CA PRO A 205 -4.85 -14.75 11.55
C PRO A 205 -3.60 -13.88 11.82
N PRO A 206 -3.54 -13.14 12.94
CA PRO A 206 -2.39 -12.28 13.28
C PRO A 206 -1.07 -13.05 13.37
N HIS A 207 -1.15 -14.33 13.72
CA HIS A 207 -0.05 -15.28 13.73
C HIS A 207 -0.31 -16.32 12.63
N PRO A 208 0.10 -16.04 11.37
CA PRO A 208 -0.17 -16.92 10.25
C PRO A 208 0.66 -18.20 10.33
N GLU A 209 -0.02 -19.33 10.17
CA GLU A 209 0.62 -20.64 10.02
C GLU A 209 0.84 -20.95 8.54
N GLY A 210 1.99 -21.52 8.20
CA GLY A 210 2.29 -21.98 6.85
C GLY A 210 3.71 -21.65 6.39
N ARG A 211 4.08 -22.20 5.22
CA ARG A 211 5.42 -22.02 4.64
C ARG A 211 5.63 -20.62 4.06
N LEU A 212 4.56 -19.97 3.60
CA LEU A 212 4.60 -18.64 3.00
C LEU A 212 3.92 -17.63 3.92
N LEU A 213 4.60 -16.50 4.11
CA LEU A 213 4.12 -15.42 4.95
C LEU A 213 3.18 -14.51 4.14
N PRO A 214 2.11 -13.98 4.77
CA PRO A 214 1.28 -12.94 4.17
C PRO A 214 2.08 -11.69 3.81
N ASP A 215 1.57 -10.91 2.86
CA ASP A 215 2.25 -9.69 2.38
C ASP A 215 2.16 -8.52 3.37
N HIS A 216 1.28 -8.63 4.37
CA HIS A 216 1.09 -7.61 5.38
C HIS A 216 1.11 -8.21 6.78
N TYR A 217 1.23 -7.35 7.78
CA TYR A 217 1.22 -7.70 9.19
C TYR A 217 0.30 -6.73 9.97
N PRO A 218 -0.29 -7.16 11.09
CA PRO A 218 -1.08 -6.29 11.94
C PRO A 218 -0.16 -5.32 12.71
N VAL A 219 -0.60 -4.08 12.86
CA VAL A 219 0.17 -3.03 13.53
C VAL A 219 -0.47 -2.58 14.84
N GLY A 220 0.33 -1.90 15.66
CA GLY A 220 -0.20 -1.17 16.80
C GLY A 220 -1.11 0.00 16.38
N ILE A 221 -2.08 0.33 17.22
CA ILE A 221 -2.94 1.50 17.14
C ILE A 221 -2.19 2.65 17.79
N THR A 222 -1.21 3.18 17.06
CA THR A 222 -0.42 4.35 17.46
C THR A 222 -0.21 5.28 16.26
N PRO A 223 -0.01 6.59 16.48
CA PRO A 223 0.32 7.51 15.39
C PRO A 223 1.59 7.15 14.61
N ALA A 224 2.54 6.45 15.25
CA ALA A 224 3.76 5.98 14.59
C ALA A 224 3.51 4.78 13.67
N SER A 225 2.53 3.94 14.01
CA SER A 225 2.20 2.72 13.28
C SER A 225 1.15 2.96 12.18
N ILE A 226 0.10 3.74 12.47
CA ILE A 226 -0.96 4.06 11.51
C ILE A 226 -0.59 5.36 10.80
N ARG A 227 -0.06 5.21 9.58
CA ARG A 227 0.43 6.31 8.74
C ARG A 227 -0.01 6.14 7.28
N PRO A 228 0.17 7.14 6.40
CA PRO A 228 -0.23 7.00 5.00
C PRO A 228 0.30 5.70 4.36
N GLY A 229 -0.54 5.01 3.58
CA GLY A 229 -0.23 3.69 3.04
C GLY A 229 -0.56 2.51 3.96
N THR A 230 -0.95 2.76 5.22
CA THR A 230 -1.57 1.73 6.09
C THR A 230 -2.89 1.27 5.49
N ILE A 231 -3.14 -0.02 5.54
CA ILE A 231 -4.31 -0.65 4.94
C ILE A 231 -5.35 -0.88 6.03
N ILE A 232 -6.61 -0.60 5.73
CA ILE A 232 -7.76 -0.92 6.57
C ILE A 232 -8.48 -2.08 5.90
N TYR A 233 -8.60 -3.20 6.60
CA TYR A 233 -9.31 -4.37 6.12
C TYR A 233 -10.59 -4.61 6.93
N ASP A 234 -11.74 -4.55 6.27
CA ASP A 234 -13.02 -5.02 6.80
C ASP A 234 -13.28 -6.46 6.32
N PRO A 235 -13.53 -7.42 7.23
CA PRO A 235 -13.92 -8.79 6.89
C PRO A 235 -15.15 -8.92 5.98
N ASN A 236 -16.03 -7.92 5.92
CA ASN A 236 -17.15 -7.89 4.99
C ASN A 236 -16.73 -7.68 3.53
N GLY A 237 -15.44 -7.52 3.26
CA GLY A 237 -14.86 -7.43 1.92
C GLY A 237 -14.56 -6.01 1.47
N HIS A 238 -14.55 -5.04 2.39
CA HIS A 238 -14.18 -3.65 2.09
C HIS A 238 -12.74 -3.37 2.51
N LEU A 239 -12.07 -2.56 1.71
CA LEU A 239 -10.68 -2.19 1.90
C LEU A 239 -10.47 -0.72 1.64
N ALA A 240 -9.53 -0.15 2.38
CA ALA A 240 -9.19 1.25 2.31
C ALA A 240 -7.70 1.45 2.56
N VAL A 241 -7.17 2.57 2.08
CA VAL A 241 -5.78 2.99 2.31
C VAL A 241 -5.79 4.31 3.08
N VAL A 242 -5.19 4.32 4.26
CA VAL A 242 -4.98 5.54 5.04
C VAL A 242 -4.12 6.49 4.20
N TYR A 243 -4.55 7.75 4.06
CA TYR A 243 -3.74 8.79 3.41
C TYR A 243 -3.33 9.91 4.35
N LYS A 244 -3.95 10.01 5.52
CA LYS A 244 -3.68 11.05 6.50
C LYS A 244 -4.20 10.64 7.88
N VAL A 245 -3.42 10.96 8.90
CA VAL A 245 -3.86 10.98 10.30
C VAL A 245 -3.68 12.42 10.80
N THR A 246 -4.73 13.03 11.33
CA THR A 246 -4.63 14.40 11.86
C THR A 246 -3.96 14.42 13.23
N PRO A 247 -3.46 15.58 13.71
CA PRO A 247 -2.88 15.68 15.05
C PRO A 247 -3.82 15.21 16.17
N GLU A 248 -5.14 15.32 15.96
CA GLU A 248 -6.18 14.87 16.89
C GLU A 248 -6.52 13.38 16.74
N GLY A 249 -5.78 12.63 15.93
CA GLY A 249 -5.96 11.18 15.72
C GLY A 249 -6.98 10.79 14.65
N ARG A 250 -7.58 11.74 13.92
CA ARG A 250 -8.56 11.40 12.89
C ARG A 250 -7.91 10.74 11.69
N ILE A 251 -8.29 9.49 11.41
CA ILE A 251 -7.76 8.71 10.28
C ILE A 251 -8.63 8.94 9.04
N HIS A 252 -8.02 9.51 8.00
CA HIS A 252 -8.63 9.65 6.68
C HIS A 252 -8.10 8.58 5.73
N PHE A 253 -9.00 8.03 4.91
CA PHE A 253 -8.67 6.99 3.95
C PHE A 253 -9.23 7.29 2.56
N ILE A 254 -8.61 6.68 1.56
CA ILE A 254 -9.14 6.53 0.21
C ILE A 254 -9.62 5.10 0.01
N ASP A 255 -10.70 4.93 -0.73
CA ASP A 255 -11.14 3.65 -1.27
C ASP A 255 -11.37 3.76 -2.77
N SER A 256 -11.29 2.65 -3.48
CA SER A 256 -11.71 2.60 -4.88
C SER A 256 -12.82 1.57 -5.07
N HIS A 257 -13.62 1.81 -6.10
CA HIS A 257 -14.81 1.03 -6.38
C HIS A 257 -14.63 0.21 -7.67
N PRO A 258 -15.48 -0.82 -7.91
CA PRO A 258 -15.41 -1.63 -9.13
C PRO A 258 -15.55 -0.82 -10.44
N ASP A 259 -16.08 0.40 -10.39
CA ASP A 259 -16.17 1.32 -11.53
C ASP A 259 -14.91 2.21 -11.70
N ASN A 260 -13.83 1.91 -10.97
CA ASN A 260 -12.58 2.66 -10.89
C ASN A 260 -12.68 4.05 -10.25
N SER A 261 -13.84 4.43 -9.70
CA SER A 261 -13.97 5.66 -8.92
C SER A 261 -13.17 5.56 -7.62
N LEU A 262 -12.71 6.70 -7.11
CA LEU A 262 -11.90 6.79 -5.90
C LEU A 262 -12.50 7.84 -4.97
N THR A 263 -12.90 7.40 -3.78
CA THR A 263 -13.54 8.26 -2.78
C THR A 263 -12.64 8.46 -1.57
N ARG A 264 -13.07 9.35 -0.67
CA ARG A 264 -12.36 9.72 0.56
C ARG A 264 -13.36 9.73 1.69
N SER A 265 -12.97 9.19 2.82
CA SER A 265 -13.78 9.23 4.04
C SER A 265 -12.88 9.17 5.27
N VAL A 266 -13.52 9.06 6.43
CA VAL A 266 -12.88 8.99 7.74
C VAL A 266 -13.21 7.65 8.37
N TYR A 267 -12.22 7.01 8.98
CA TYR A 267 -12.39 5.74 9.69
C TYR A 267 -13.40 5.88 10.84
N GLY A 268 -14.13 4.82 11.13
CA GLY A 268 -15.09 4.79 12.24
C GLY A 268 -15.85 3.46 12.32
N LYS A 269 -16.99 3.48 13.02
CA LYS A 269 -17.82 2.30 13.34
C LYS A 269 -18.32 1.50 12.13
N ALA A 270 -18.24 2.06 10.92
CA ALA A 270 -18.55 1.34 9.69
C ALA A 270 -17.56 0.20 9.40
N PHE A 271 -16.32 0.28 9.91
CA PHE A 271 -15.34 -0.81 9.81
C PHE A 271 -15.53 -1.82 10.94
N THR A 272 -15.74 -3.08 10.58
CA THR A 272 -16.06 -4.13 11.54
C THR A 272 -14.82 -4.61 12.29
N ARG A 273 -14.86 -4.58 13.62
CA ARG A 273 -13.97 -5.39 14.45
C ARG A 273 -14.46 -6.83 14.47
N ALA A 274 -13.60 -7.78 14.17
CA ALA A 274 -13.96 -9.19 14.09
C ALA A 274 -12.97 -10.09 14.82
N SER A 275 -13.25 -11.39 14.79
CA SER A 275 -12.36 -12.39 15.39
C SER A 275 -10.95 -12.33 14.78
N PRO A 276 -9.89 -12.61 15.57
CA PRO A 276 -8.50 -12.51 15.11
C PRO A 276 -8.23 -13.33 13.85
N ALA A 277 -8.86 -14.50 13.72
CA ALA A 277 -8.68 -15.39 12.57
C ALA A 277 -9.13 -14.75 11.24
N MET A 278 -10.06 -13.80 11.28
CA MET A 278 -10.47 -13.04 10.10
C MET A 278 -9.47 -11.93 9.77
N GLY A 279 -8.64 -11.49 10.71
CA GLY A 279 -7.56 -10.54 10.44
C GLY A 279 -7.99 -9.09 10.21
N ALA A 280 -9.18 -8.67 10.68
CA ALA A 280 -9.70 -7.31 10.54
C ALA A 280 -8.76 -6.22 11.07
N GLY A 281 -8.89 -4.99 10.53
CA GLY A 281 -8.27 -3.79 11.08
C GLY A 281 -7.06 -3.28 10.28
N PHE A 282 -6.10 -2.68 10.97
CA PHE A 282 -4.97 -2.00 10.36
C PHE A 282 -3.81 -2.95 10.04
N LYS A 283 -3.27 -2.82 8.84
CA LYS A 283 -2.16 -3.65 8.34
C LYS A 283 -1.12 -2.80 7.62
N ARG A 284 0.15 -3.18 7.71
CA ARG A 284 1.24 -2.59 6.93
C ARG A 284 1.99 -3.62 6.11
N TRP A 285 2.61 -3.16 5.03
CA TRP A 285 3.42 -3.97 4.12
C TRP A 285 4.60 -4.59 4.83
N ARG A 286 4.72 -5.91 4.74
CA ARG A 286 5.81 -6.64 5.37
C ARG A 286 7.13 -6.25 4.69
N PRO A 287 8.18 -5.89 5.45
CA PRO A 287 9.48 -5.59 4.87
C PRO A 287 9.98 -6.78 4.05
N LEU A 288 10.56 -6.48 2.89
CA LEU A 288 11.02 -7.48 1.95
C LEU A 288 12.44 -7.21 1.49
N LYS A 289 13.19 -8.28 1.26
CA LYS A 289 14.56 -8.26 0.74
C LYS A 289 14.71 -9.26 -0.40
N LEU A 290 15.27 -8.80 -1.49
CA LEU A 290 15.74 -9.61 -2.59
C LEU A 290 17.08 -10.25 -2.22
N VAL A 291 17.10 -11.58 -2.15
CA VAL A 291 18.26 -12.39 -1.77
C VAL A 291 18.74 -13.21 -2.95
N GLY A 292 20.06 -13.26 -3.17
CA GLY A 292 20.67 -14.07 -4.22
C GLY A 292 20.53 -13.50 -5.64
N ALA A 293 20.17 -12.22 -5.77
CA ALA A 293 20.18 -11.54 -7.06
C ALA A 293 21.60 -11.10 -7.44
N VAL A 294 21.87 -11.06 -8.75
CA VAL A 294 23.17 -10.65 -9.30
C VAL A 294 23.00 -9.34 -10.04
N LYS A 295 23.92 -8.39 -9.80
CA LYS A 295 23.99 -7.13 -10.54
C LYS A 295 24.61 -7.40 -11.91
N VAL A 296 23.93 -7.01 -12.98
CA VAL A 296 24.42 -7.19 -14.35
C VAL A 296 24.95 -5.86 -14.92
N ALA A 297 25.55 -5.91 -16.12
CA ALA A 297 26.29 -4.79 -16.70
C ALA A 297 25.49 -3.48 -16.85
N ASP A 298 24.17 -3.55 -17.04
CA ASP A 298 23.28 -2.38 -17.12
C ASP A 298 22.93 -1.76 -15.76
N GLY A 299 23.50 -2.28 -14.67
CA GLY A 299 23.28 -1.83 -13.30
C GLY A 299 22.06 -2.43 -12.62
N THR A 300 21.21 -3.18 -13.34
CA THR A 300 20.03 -3.85 -12.76
C THR A 300 20.40 -5.14 -12.02
N LEU A 301 19.55 -5.53 -11.08
CA LEU A 301 19.59 -6.82 -10.39
C LEU A 301 18.70 -7.82 -11.14
N LYS A 302 19.19 -9.05 -11.31
CA LYS A 302 18.46 -10.16 -11.94
C LYS A 302 18.56 -11.44 -11.10
N GLY A 303 17.50 -12.24 -11.15
CA GLY A 303 17.41 -13.51 -10.43
C GLY A 303 17.15 -13.31 -8.93
N GLY A 304 17.48 -14.34 -8.14
CA GLY A 304 17.22 -14.35 -6.70
C GLY A 304 15.75 -14.61 -6.35
N ARG A 305 15.41 -14.40 -5.07
CA ARG A 305 14.06 -14.55 -4.53
C ARG A 305 13.78 -13.51 -3.47
N VAL A 306 12.51 -13.18 -3.26
CA VAL A 306 12.10 -12.29 -2.16
C VAL A 306 11.97 -13.08 -0.86
N ALA A 307 12.61 -12.58 0.20
CA ALA A 307 12.42 -12.97 1.57
C ALA A 307 11.63 -11.88 2.32
N LEU A 308 10.60 -12.26 3.08
CA LEU A 308 9.86 -11.34 3.95
C LEU A 308 10.39 -11.42 5.39
N ALA A 309 10.51 -10.28 6.07
CA ALA A 309 10.96 -10.17 7.46
C ALA A 309 9.97 -10.83 8.42
N ALA A 310 10.39 -11.77 9.29
CA ALA A 310 9.48 -12.48 10.19
C ALA A 310 8.78 -11.53 11.19
N ASP A 311 7.68 -11.95 11.81
CA ASP A 311 6.90 -11.08 12.72
C ASP A 311 7.74 -10.56 13.89
N LYS A 312 8.61 -11.43 14.42
CA LYS A 312 9.60 -11.09 15.46
C LYS A 312 10.64 -10.04 15.04
N ASP A 313 10.82 -9.82 13.74
CA ASP A 313 11.81 -8.90 13.18
C ASP A 313 11.16 -7.57 12.75
N ILE A 314 9.87 -7.37 13.05
CA ILE A 314 9.09 -6.17 12.68
C ILE A 314 8.79 -5.34 13.95
N PRO A 315 9.39 -4.16 14.11
CA PRO A 315 9.31 -3.38 15.36
C PRO A 315 7.90 -2.94 15.77
N ASP A 316 7.03 -2.63 14.79
CA ASP A 316 5.66 -2.15 15.02
C ASP A 316 4.60 -3.24 14.83
N TRP A 317 5.01 -4.52 14.75
CA TRP A 317 4.06 -5.63 14.75
C TRP A 317 3.32 -5.65 16.09
N SER A 318 1.99 -5.76 16.04
CA SER A 318 1.16 -5.87 17.24
C SER A 318 -0.16 -6.57 16.96
N ASP A 319 -0.61 -7.39 17.91
CA ASP A 319 -1.93 -8.01 17.91
C ASP A 319 -2.96 -7.28 18.81
N GLU A 320 -2.64 -6.07 19.28
CA GLU A 320 -3.47 -5.33 20.24
C GLU A 320 -4.85 -4.96 19.70
N GLN A 321 -4.99 -4.69 18.40
CA GLN A 321 -6.30 -4.45 17.78
C GLN A 321 -7.26 -5.64 17.96
N PHE A 322 -6.72 -6.85 18.16
CA PHE A 322 -7.48 -8.05 18.44
C PHE A 322 -7.69 -8.27 19.93
N TYR A 323 -6.63 -8.16 20.73
CA TYR A 323 -6.64 -8.64 22.12
C TYR A 323 -6.67 -7.55 23.19
N GLY A 324 -6.63 -6.29 22.79
CA GLY A 324 -6.63 -5.13 23.67
C GLY A 324 -5.24 -4.69 24.08
N THR A 325 -5.16 -3.57 24.78
CA THR A 325 -3.92 -3.00 25.34
C THR A 325 -3.55 -3.60 26.70
N GLU A 326 -4.48 -4.30 27.33
CA GLU A 326 -4.33 -4.89 28.65
C GLU A 326 -3.99 -6.39 28.60
N LYS A 327 -3.52 -6.91 29.73
CA LYS A 327 -3.25 -8.35 29.89
C LYS A 327 -4.51 -9.17 29.61
N ASN A 328 -4.47 -9.94 28.52
CA ASN A 328 -5.54 -10.85 28.11
C ASN A 328 -5.00 -12.29 28.01
N PRO A 329 -4.80 -12.98 29.15
CA PRO A 329 -4.07 -14.26 29.18
C PRO A 329 -4.80 -15.38 28.43
N ARG A 330 -6.13 -15.29 28.31
CA ARG A 330 -6.96 -16.24 27.55
C ARG A 330 -7.05 -15.91 26.06
N LYS A 331 -6.44 -14.79 25.62
CA LYS A 331 -6.56 -14.25 24.24
C LYS A 331 -8.04 -14.21 23.78
N ALA A 332 -8.95 -13.87 24.70
CA ALA A 332 -10.37 -13.77 24.43
C ALA A 332 -10.68 -12.41 23.80
N TRP A 333 -10.69 -12.34 22.46
CA TRP A 333 -10.81 -11.07 21.73
C TRP A 333 -12.08 -10.27 22.05
N ARG A 334 -13.21 -10.95 22.30
CA ARG A 334 -14.48 -10.31 22.67
C ARG A 334 -14.42 -9.58 24.01
N SER A 335 -13.50 -10.00 24.89
CA SER A 335 -13.28 -9.42 26.21
C SER A 335 -12.05 -8.49 26.25
N ALA A 336 -11.46 -8.19 25.09
CA ALA A 336 -10.34 -7.26 24.99
C ALA A 336 -10.74 -5.88 25.54
N ARG A 337 -9.84 -5.30 26.34
CA ARG A 337 -9.99 -3.96 26.90
C ARG A 337 -9.01 -3.03 26.20
N PHE A 338 -9.49 -1.86 25.86
CA PHE A 338 -8.70 -0.79 25.26
C PHE A 338 -8.67 0.37 26.24
N MET A 339 -7.47 0.74 26.67
CA MET A 339 -7.28 1.68 27.78
C MET A 339 -6.47 2.88 27.33
N ILE A 340 -6.94 4.09 27.64
CA ILE A 340 -6.19 5.33 27.52
C ILE A 340 -6.24 6.03 28.88
N SER A 341 -5.08 6.34 29.46
CA SER A 341 -4.98 7.06 30.74
C SER A 341 -5.84 6.48 31.87
N GLY A 342 -5.95 5.15 31.94
CA GLY A 342 -6.76 4.45 32.96
C GLY A 342 -8.26 4.34 32.65
N GLN A 343 -8.75 4.94 31.55
CA GLN A 343 -10.14 4.83 31.11
C GLN A 343 -10.31 3.72 30.07
N ALA A 344 -11.33 2.87 30.26
CA ALA A 344 -11.74 1.88 29.27
C ALA A 344 -12.60 2.52 28.18
N LEU A 345 -12.25 2.27 26.92
CA LEU A 345 -12.97 2.77 25.74
C LEU A 345 -13.48 1.63 24.88
N GLY A 346 -14.51 1.92 24.07
CA GLY A 346 -14.85 1.05 22.95
C GLY A 346 -13.72 1.03 21.92
N PHE A 347 -13.61 -0.03 21.12
CA PHE A 347 -12.54 -0.17 20.13
C PHE A 347 -12.42 1.04 19.18
N HIS A 348 -13.54 1.51 18.61
CA HIS A 348 -13.54 2.65 17.68
C HIS A 348 -13.41 4.02 18.36
N GLU A 349 -13.49 4.07 19.69
CA GLU A 349 -13.22 5.29 20.47
C GLU A 349 -11.75 5.32 20.90
N PHE A 350 -11.15 4.14 21.07
CA PHE A 350 -9.73 3.98 21.34
C PHE A 350 -8.86 4.25 20.11
N VAL A 351 -9.27 3.72 18.94
CA VAL A 351 -8.68 4.07 17.64
C VAL A 351 -9.04 5.50 17.29
#